data_AF-A0A8J4Q9G1-F1
#
_entry.id   AF-A0A8J4Q9G1-F1
#
_cell.length_a   1.000
_cell.length_b   1.000
_cell.length_c   1.000
_cell.angle_alpha   90.00
_cell.angle_beta   90.00
_cell.angle_gamma   90.00
#
_symmetry.space_group_name_H-M   'P 1'
#
loop_
_entity.id
_entity.type
_entity.pdbx_description
1 polymer ?
#
loop_
_entity_poly.entity_id
_entity_poly.type
_entity_poly.pdbx_seq_one_letter_code
_entity_poly.pdbx_strand_id
1 'polypeptide(L)'
;MSQPIVVLQYDELPHFNVSNLKSSTSSIQVDGDTDEPFLSTRSVSTYPILPGGEKDGDPIADKLFVQVHRNRAVLAIADGCNWGKRPAMAARDAIAAFASYFNQVQDQISTLQDAGHYLLRAFCQAHNKICEGKNDIWEAGTTTLLGGIVLELEVEEGHPKWGFLCASVGDCKAFILSSKRREATDVTNGNRCNLSDTRDPGGRLGPYVGQGWPDLRNLKLYFTFCEENDIALIMSDGVHDNLDPIMLGKNPSELNIVANQWEDLNQDDLLRAKTSYMKSLLEELVFNKENSNISSTSSTTSSNNSNNSSSNIENGEASSNNSTPASINPSDITKKLIDHCSKVTHNAREFMEKFPNKKQPHDYREFPGKMDHTTCITFQIGYNK
;
A
#
# COMPACT_ATOMS: atom_id res chain seq x y z
N MET A 1 7.20 17.39 3.75
CA MET A 1 7.57 16.64 2.54
C MET A 1 7.30 17.56 1.39
N SER A 2 8.19 17.58 0.41
CA SER A 2 7.80 18.03 -0.93
C SER A 2 6.58 17.24 -1.38
N GLN A 3 5.62 17.89 -2.04
CA GLN A 3 4.55 17.13 -2.69
C GLN A 3 5.16 16.19 -3.73
N PRO A 4 4.58 14.98 -3.94
CA PRO A 4 5.01 14.10 -5.01
C PRO A 4 5.00 14.84 -6.35
N ILE A 5 6.08 14.68 -7.10
CA ILE A 5 6.22 15.16 -8.47
C ILE A 5 5.57 14.12 -9.37
N VAL A 6 4.59 14.54 -10.18
CA VAL A 6 3.86 13.67 -11.10
C VAL A 6 4.22 14.06 -12.52
N VAL A 7 4.69 13.10 -13.30
CA VAL A 7 5.10 13.30 -14.69
C VAL A 7 4.54 12.22 -15.59
N LEU A 8 4.42 12.53 -16.88
CA LEU A 8 4.00 11.57 -17.90
C LEU A 8 5.20 10.96 -18.62
N GLN A 9 6.27 11.74 -18.74
CA GLN A 9 7.49 11.33 -19.42
C GLN A 9 8.66 11.33 -18.44
N TYR A 10 9.55 10.35 -18.58
CA TYR A 10 10.66 10.17 -17.62
C TYR A 10 11.72 11.26 -17.73
N ASP A 11 11.78 11.99 -18.83
CA ASP A 11 12.67 13.14 -19.05
C ASP A 11 12.19 14.40 -18.30
N GLU A 12 10.93 14.45 -17.87
CA GLU A 12 10.39 15.49 -17.00
C GLU A 12 10.73 15.26 -15.50
N LEU A 13 11.31 14.11 -15.15
CA LEU A 13 11.79 13.84 -13.80
C LEU A 13 12.94 14.80 -13.43
N PRO A 14 13.10 15.16 -12.14
CA PRO A 14 14.26 15.94 -11.69
C PRO A 14 15.60 15.29 -12.07
N HIS A 15 16.58 16.10 -12.45
CA HIS A 15 17.90 15.61 -12.82
C HIS A 15 18.77 15.32 -11.59
N PHE A 16 18.78 14.06 -11.15
CA PHE A 16 19.66 13.57 -10.10
C PHE A 16 20.44 12.35 -10.57
N ASN A 17 21.72 12.32 -10.19
CA ASN A 17 22.52 11.11 -10.26
C ASN A 17 22.08 10.15 -9.15
N VAL A 18 22.20 8.87 -9.42
CA VAL A 18 21.83 7.77 -8.53
C VAL A 18 23.10 7.01 -8.20
N SER A 19 23.30 6.74 -6.91
CA SER A 19 24.43 5.95 -6.48
C SER A 19 24.42 4.58 -7.17
N ASN A 20 25.59 4.16 -7.66
CA ASN A 20 25.78 2.83 -8.24
C ASN A 20 25.26 1.74 -7.29
N LEU A 21 24.73 0.65 -7.87
CA LEU A 21 24.18 -0.44 -7.07
C LEU A 21 25.28 -1.04 -6.18
N LYS A 22 25.03 -1.04 -4.88
CA LYS A 22 25.90 -1.67 -3.89
C LYS A 22 25.44 -3.10 -3.72
N SER A 23 25.88 -3.96 -4.63
CA SER A 23 25.63 -5.41 -4.59
C SER A 23 26.30 -5.99 -3.34
N SER A 24 25.52 -6.33 -2.31
CA SER A 24 26.00 -7.20 -1.24
C SER A 24 25.90 -8.66 -1.70
N THR A 25 26.64 -9.54 -1.04
CA THR A 25 26.48 -11.01 -1.11
C THR A 25 25.09 -11.51 -0.65
N SER A 26 24.12 -10.63 -0.41
CA SER A 26 22.86 -10.91 0.29
C SER A 26 21.69 -10.02 -0.18
N SER A 27 21.45 -9.93 -1.49
CA SER A 27 20.17 -9.41 -1.98
C SER A 27 19.03 -10.30 -1.50
N ILE A 28 17.97 -9.72 -0.94
CA ILE A 28 16.75 -10.45 -0.59
C ILE A 28 15.76 -10.30 -1.74
N GLN A 29 15.15 -11.40 -2.16
CA GLN A 29 14.08 -11.42 -3.15
C GLN A 29 12.90 -12.21 -2.57
N VAL A 30 11.71 -11.61 -2.60
CA VAL A 30 10.47 -12.14 -2.02
C VAL A 30 9.33 -11.95 -3.01
N ASP A 31 8.50 -12.97 -3.17
CA ASP A 31 7.32 -13.00 -4.04
C ASP A 31 6.05 -13.52 -3.33
N GLY A 32 6.08 -13.53 -1.99
CA GLY A 32 4.99 -13.95 -1.12
C GLY A 32 5.11 -13.34 0.28
N ASP A 33 4.43 -13.93 1.26
CA ASP A 33 4.39 -13.42 2.63
C ASP A 33 5.75 -13.56 3.33
N THR A 34 6.25 -12.46 3.90
CA THR A 34 7.52 -12.43 4.64
C THR A 34 7.46 -11.45 5.79
N ASP A 35 8.26 -11.69 6.83
CA ASP A 35 8.63 -10.69 7.83
C ASP A 35 10.14 -10.67 8.01
N GLU A 36 10.70 -9.48 7.85
CA GLU A 36 12.08 -9.13 8.10
C GLU A 36 12.08 -7.82 8.92
N PRO A 37 13.17 -7.47 9.63
CA PRO A 37 13.23 -6.25 10.43
C PRO A 37 12.89 -4.95 9.68
N PHE A 38 13.09 -4.94 8.36
CA PHE A 38 12.92 -3.78 7.47
C PHE A 38 11.88 -4.02 6.37
N LEU A 39 11.24 -5.19 6.32
CA LEU A 39 10.31 -5.56 5.26
C LEU A 39 9.20 -6.46 5.82
N SER A 40 7.95 -6.15 5.54
CA SER A 40 6.85 -7.09 5.72
C SER A 40 5.93 -7.06 4.51
N THR A 41 5.51 -8.24 4.06
CA THR A 41 4.65 -8.43 2.90
C THR A 41 3.51 -9.36 3.26
N ARG A 42 2.30 -9.05 2.82
CA ARG A 42 1.13 -9.93 2.98
C ARG A 42 0.26 -9.89 1.74
N SER A 43 -0.30 -11.04 1.38
CA SER A 43 -1.40 -11.17 0.42
C SER A 43 -2.43 -12.16 0.95
N VAL A 44 -3.57 -11.64 1.40
CA VAL A 44 -4.65 -12.43 1.99
C VAL A 44 -5.97 -12.20 1.25
N SER A 45 -6.98 -13.02 1.52
CA SER A 45 -8.32 -12.83 0.97
C SER A 45 -9.32 -12.53 2.09
N THR A 46 -10.00 -11.39 1.99
CA THR A 46 -11.09 -10.97 2.87
C THR A 46 -12.47 -11.40 2.35
N TYR A 47 -12.53 -12.25 1.32
CA TYR A 47 -13.74 -12.91 0.88
C TYR A 47 -14.25 -13.98 1.87
N PRO A 48 -15.55 -14.30 1.85
CA PRO A 48 -16.19 -15.28 2.72
C PRO A 48 -15.77 -16.73 2.41
N ILE A 49 -15.87 -17.62 3.39
CA ILE A 49 -15.78 -19.06 3.17
C ILE A 49 -17.17 -19.61 2.85
N LEU A 50 -17.36 -20.14 1.65
CA LEU A 50 -18.64 -20.70 1.20
C LEU A 50 -18.95 -22.02 1.94
N PRO A 51 -20.22 -22.47 2.00
CA PRO A 51 -20.59 -23.71 2.72
C PRO A 51 -19.84 -24.98 2.28
N GLY A 52 -19.26 -24.98 1.08
CA GLY A 52 -18.41 -26.07 0.57
C GLY A 52 -16.97 -26.07 1.12
N GLY A 53 -16.59 -25.08 1.93
CA GLY A 53 -15.23 -24.90 2.46
C GLY A 53 -14.27 -24.15 1.54
N GLU A 54 -14.70 -23.85 0.31
CA GLU A 54 -13.97 -23.03 -0.64
C GLU A 54 -14.10 -21.55 -0.26
N LYS A 55 -13.03 -20.78 -0.43
CA LYS A 55 -13.09 -19.33 -0.26
C LYS A 55 -13.57 -18.69 -1.56
N ASP A 56 -14.52 -17.77 -1.46
CA ASP A 56 -14.97 -17.01 -2.63
C ASP A 56 -13.82 -16.14 -3.18
N GLY A 57 -13.87 -15.82 -4.47
CA GLY A 57 -12.79 -15.07 -5.13
C GLY A 57 -11.52 -15.86 -5.44
N ASP A 58 -11.35 -17.08 -4.92
CA ASP A 58 -10.13 -17.87 -5.15
C ASP A 58 -9.86 -18.19 -6.65
N PRO A 59 -8.58 -18.30 -7.05
CA PRO A 59 -7.39 -18.03 -6.25
C PRO A 59 -7.16 -16.52 -6.06
N ILE A 60 -6.36 -16.16 -5.05
CA ILE A 60 -5.84 -14.79 -4.87
C ILE A 60 -5.25 -14.28 -6.19
N ALA A 61 -5.88 -13.22 -6.69
CA ALA A 61 -5.57 -12.59 -7.98
C ALA A 61 -4.48 -11.53 -7.86
N ASP A 62 -4.06 -11.21 -6.65
CA ASP A 62 -2.94 -10.32 -6.38
C ASP A 62 -1.60 -11.07 -6.43
N LYS A 63 -0.57 -10.36 -6.87
CA LYS A 63 0.83 -10.78 -6.79
C LYS A 63 1.70 -9.62 -6.38
N LEU A 64 2.74 -9.95 -5.61
CA LEU A 64 3.71 -8.99 -5.11
C LEU A 64 5.13 -9.44 -5.44
N PHE A 65 6.05 -8.49 -5.47
CA PHE A 65 7.47 -8.74 -5.57
C PHE A 65 8.25 -7.67 -4.83
N VAL A 66 9.28 -8.10 -4.13
CA VAL A 66 10.23 -7.21 -3.45
C VAL A 66 11.63 -7.74 -3.68
N GLN A 67 12.52 -6.84 -4.10
CA GLN A 67 13.95 -7.10 -4.11
C GLN A 67 14.68 -5.99 -3.39
N VAL A 68 15.51 -6.33 -2.41
CA VAL A 68 16.24 -5.36 -1.58
C VAL A 68 17.74 -5.58 -1.71
N HIS A 69 18.41 -4.51 -2.07
CA HIS A 69 19.87 -4.31 -2.04
C HIS A 69 20.20 -3.25 -0.98
N ARG A 70 21.48 -3.07 -0.67
CA ARG A 70 21.92 -2.13 0.38
C ARG A 70 21.45 -0.69 0.14
N ASN A 71 21.50 -0.23 -1.10
CA ASN A 71 21.15 1.15 -1.46
C ASN A 71 20.01 1.27 -2.46
N ARG A 72 19.25 0.19 -2.64
CA ARG A 72 18.16 0.15 -3.61
C ARG A 72 17.15 -0.91 -3.23
N ALA A 73 15.86 -0.62 -3.40
CA ALA A 73 14.83 -1.65 -3.36
C ALA A 73 13.88 -1.49 -4.54
N VAL A 74 13.45 -2.60 -5.10
CA VAL A 74 12.42 -2.68 -6.14
C VAL A 74 11.21 -3.35 -5.53
N LEU A 75 10.04 -2.69 -5.61
CA LEU A 75 8.77 -3.14 -5.03
C LEU A 75 7.73 -3.20 -6.15
N ALA A 76 6.86 -4.20 -6.16
CA ALA A 76 5.74 -4.24 -7.09
C ALA A 76 4.53 -4.96 -6.51
N ILE A 77 3.33 -4.46 -6.86
CA ILE A 77 2.04 -5.15 -6.69
C ILE A 77 1.33 -5.14 -8.02
N ALA A 78 0.79 -6.29 -8.39
CA ALA A 78 -0.13 -6.46 -9.50
C ALA A 78 -1.43 -7.05 -8.94
N ASP A 79 -2.54 -6.32 -9.09
CA ASP A 79 -3.87 -6.78 -8.71
C ASP A 79 -4.65 -7.15 -9.97
N GLY A 80 -4.93 -8.45 -10.09
CA GLY A 80 -5.63 -9.01 -11.23
C GLY A 80 -7.07 -8.52 -11.28
N CYS A 81 -7.44 -7.77 -12.33
CA CYS A 81 -8.77 -7.17 -12.41
C CYS A 81 -9.89 -8.22 -12.41
N ASN A 82 -10.84 -8.08 -11.47
CA ASN A 82 -11.84 -9.07 -11.05
C ASN A 82 -11.23 -10.18 -10.18
N TRP A 83 -11.65 -11.43 -10.35
CA TRP A 83 -11.10 -12.55 -9.59
C TRP A 83 -11.09 -13.83 -10.43
N GLY A 84 -10.51 -14.89 -9.87
CA GLY A 84 -10.37 -16.18 -10.52
C GLY A 84 -9.06 -16.36 -11.29
N LYS A 85 -8.96 -17.47 -12.02
CA LYS A 85 -7.68 -17.96 -12.57
C LYS A 85 -7.06 -17.02 -13.60
N ARG A 86 -7.87 -16.38 -14.46
CA ARG A 86 -7.35 -15.53 -15.56
C ARG A 86 -6.68 -14.26 -15.02
N PRO A 87 -7.33 -13.46 -14.15
CA PRO A 87 -6.67 -12.32 -13.51
C PRO A 87 -5.45 -12.72 -12.68
N ALA A 88 -5.55 -13.81 -11.90
CA ALA A 88 -4.43 -14.32 -11.09
C ALA A 88 -3.21 -14.71 -11.92
N MET A 89 -3.42 -15.32 -13.10
CA MET A 89 -2.34 -15.61 -14.05
C MET A 89 -1.75 -14.35 -14.64
N ALA A 90 -2.57 -13.34 -14.98
CA ALA A 90 -2.08 -12.08 -15.51
C ALA A 90 -1.21 -11.32 -14.49
N ALA A 91 -1.63 -11.23 -13.23
CA ALA A 91 -0.83 -10.64 -12.15
C ALA A 91 0.50 -11.38 -11.95
N ARG A 92 0.47 -12.72 -11.98
CA ARG A 92 1.68 -13.56 -11.88
C ARG A 92 2.65 -13.31 -13.03
N ASP A 93 2.13 -13.31 -14.25
CA ASP A 93 2.94 -13.13 -15.46
C ASP A 93 3.52 -11.72 -15.52
N ALA A 94 2.76 -10.71 -15.08
CA ALA A 94 3.23 -9.33 -14.94
C ALA A 94 4.39 -9.21 -13.96
N ILE A 95 4.22 -9.71 -12.73
CA ILE A 95 5.24 -9.65 -11.69
C ILE A 95 6.50 -10.44 -12.10
N ALA A 96 6.34 -11.63 -12.69
CA ALA A 96 7.46 -12.44 -13.14
C ALA A 96 8.31 -11.71 -14.20
N ALA A 97 7.68 -11.09 -15.19
CA ALA A 97 8.38 -10.31 -16.21
C ALA A 97 9.01 -9.04 -15.66
N PHE A 98 8.31 -8.32 -14.77
CA PHE A 98 8.82 -7.13 -14.09
C PHE A 98 10.09 -7.46 -13.28
N ALA A 99 10.04 -8.50 -12.45
CA ALA A 99 11.15 -8.98 -11.65
C ALA A 99 12.33 -9.42 -12.52
N SER A 100 12.07 -10.24 -13.55
CA SER A 100 13.10 -10.71 -14.48
C SER A 100 13.80 -9.55 -15.19
N TYR A 101 13.06 -8.50 -15.56
CA TYR A 101 13.63 -7.34 -16.23
C TYR A 101 14.53 -6.54 -15.28
N PHE A 102 14.07 -6.24 -14.06
CA PHE A 102 14.88 -5.51 -13.08
C PHE A 102 16.13 -6.27 -12.62
N ASN A 103 16.10 -7.60 -12.61
CA ASN A 103 17.31 -8.41 -12.38
C ASN A 103 18.40 -8.20 -13.44
N GLN A 104 18.07 -7.71 -14.64
CA GLN A 104 19.02 -7.50 -15.74
C GLN A 104 19.51 -6.06 -15.86
N VAL A 105 18.70 -5.08 -15.44
CA VAL A 105 18.94 -3.66 -15.76
C VAL A 105 19.32 -2.81 -14.55
N GLN A 106 19.25 -3.31 -13.32
CA GLN A 106 19.52 -2.49 -12.14
C GLN A 106 20.92 -1.85 -12.15
N ASP A 107 21.96 -2.59 -12.53
CA ASP A 107 23.32 -2.05 -12.60
C ASP A 107 23.49 -0.91 -13.62
N GLN A 108 22.51 -0.72 -14.51
CA GLN A 108 22.52 0.32 -15.56
C GLN A 108 21.83 1.61 -15.10
N ILE A 109 21.23 1.64 -13.90
CA ILE A 109 20.52 2.82 -13.38
C ILE A 109 21.53 3.75 -12.71
N SER A 110 21.87 4.83 -13.42
CA SER A 110 22.81 5.87 -12.97
C SER A 110 22.16 7.24 -12.74
N THR A 111 20.96 7.46 -13.27
CA THR A 111 20.18 8.69 -13.12
C THR A 111 18.72 8.38 -12.78
N LEU A 112 18.01 9.39 -12.28
CA LEU A 112 16.57 9.27 -12.04
C LEU A 112 15.79 9.04 -13.36
N GLN A 113 16.28 9.61 -14.46
CA GLN A 113 15.75 9.41 -15.81
C GLN A 113 15.94 7.95 -16.26
N ASP A 114 17.10 7.34 -16.03
CA ASP A 114 17.32 5.91 -16.28
C ASP A 114 16.31 5.07 -15.49
N ALA A 115 16.14 5.37 -14.20
CA ALA A 115 15.20 4.67 -13.34
C ALA A 115 13.77 4.73 -13.90
N GLY A 116 13.32 5.92 -14.33
CA GLY A 116 12.01 6.11 -14.95
C GLY A 116 11.87 5.36 -16.28
N HIS A 117 12.90 5.43 -17.14
CA HIS A 117 12.93 4.71 -18.41
C HIS A 117 12.81 3.19 -18.22
N TYR A 118 13.65 2.61 -17.36
CA TYR A 118 13.64 1.17 -17.10
C TYR A 118 12.36 0.72 -16.40
N LEU A 119 11.79 1.54 -15.51
CA LEU A 119 10.52 1.24 -14.87
C LEU A 119 9.36 1.16 -15.87
N LEU A 120 9.25 2.12 -16.80
CA LEU A 120 8.24 2.07 -17.87
C LEU A 120 8.48 0.90 -18.83
N ARG A 121 9.74 0.56 -19.13
CA ARG A 121 10.07 -0.63 -19.92
C ARG A 121 9.63 -1.93 -19.23
N ALA A 122 9.74 -2.02 -17.90
CA ALA A 122 9.27 -3.18 -17.15
C ALA A 122 7.75 -3.39 -17.29
N PHE A 123 6.96 -2.32 -17.38
CA PHE A 123 5.52 -2.40 -17.64
C PHE A 123 5.23 -2.94 -19.05
N CYS A 124 6.03 -2.55 -20.04
CA CYS A 124 5.96 -3.12 -21.38
C CYS A 124 6.27 -4.63 -21.37
N GLN A 125 7.31 -5.06 -20.64
CA GLN A 125 7.63 -6.48 -20.49
C GLN A 125 6.49 -7.25 -19.81
N ALA A 126 5.90 -6.67 -18.75
CA ALA A 126 4.75 -7.25 -18.06
C ALA A 126 3.55 -7.44 -19.00
N HIS A 127 3.17 -6.42 -19.78
CA HIS A 127 2.09 -6.55 -20.76
C HIS A 127 2.37 -7.65 -21.80
N ASN A 128 3.57 -7.65 -22.38
CA ASN A 128 3.94 -8.66 -23.39
C ASN A 128 3.88 -10.07 -22.82
N LYS A 129 4.30 -10.25 -21.56
CA LYS A 129 4.27 -11.54 -20.88
C LYS A 129 2.85 -12.05 -20.63
N ILE A 130 1.92 -11.18 -20.25
CA ILE A 130 0.49 -11.55 -20.06
C ILE A 130 -0.11 -12.10 -21.36
N CYS A 131 0.24 -11.49 -22.50
CA CYS A 131 -0.26 -11.87 -23.82
C CYS A 131 0.48 -13.07 -24.43
N GLU A 132 1.62 -13.47 -23.87
CA GLU A 132 2.48 -14.51 -24.44
C GLU A 132 1.78 -15.89 -24.43
N GLY A 133 1.90 -16.60 -25.56
CA GLY A 133 1.45 -18.00 -25.67
C GLY A 133 -0.06 -18.21 -25.69
N LYS A 134 -0.86 -17.16 -25.93
CA LYS A 134 -2.33 -17.27 -26.07
C LYS A 134 -2.70 -17.54 -27.53
N ASN A 135 -3.61 -18.51 -27.75
CA ASN A 135 -4.16 -18.78 -29.08
C ASN A 135 -5.12 -17.67 -29.50
N ASP A 136 -6.01 -17.30 -28.58
CA ASP A 136 -6.78 -16.06 -28.62
C ASP A 136 -6.27 -15.17 -27.49
N ILE A 137 -5.76 -14.00 -27.85
CA ILE A 137 -5.27 -12.96 -26.94
C ILE A 137 -6.31 -12.64 -25.85
N TRP A 138 -7.61 -12.67 -26.17
CA TRP A 138 -8.68 -12.40 -25.21
C TRP A 138 -8.92 -13.53 -24.20
N GLU A 139 -8.13 -14.61 -24.22
CA GLU A 139 -8.07 -15.61 -23.14
C GLU A 139 -7.16 -15.17 -21.99
N ALA A 140 -6.26 -14.20 -22.21
CA ALA A 140 -5.47 -13.63 -21.14
C ALA A 140 -6.37 -12.88 -20.13
N GLY A 141 -5.98 -12.87 -18.86
CA GLY A 141 -6.54 -11.93 -17.89
C GLY A 141 -5.95 -10.54 -18.06
N THR A 142 -6.39 -9.62 -17.22
CA THR A 142 -5.81 -8.28 -17.09
C THR A 142 -5.43 -8.03 -15.64
N THR A 143 -4.50 -7.12 -15.40
CA THR A 143 -4.05 -6.76 -14.05
C THR A 143 -3.68 -5.28 -13.99
N THR A 144 -3.84 -4.65 -12.84
CA THR A 144 -3.14 -3.41 -12.52
C THR A 144 -1.64 -3.71 -12.35
N LEU A 145 -0.82 -2.67 -12.32
CA LEU A 145 0.57 -2.78 -11.88
C LEU A 145 1.02 -1.46 -11.25
N LEU A 146 1.46 -1.53 -10.00
CA LEU A 146 2.25 -0.49 -9.36
C LEU A 146 3.64 -1.04 -9.10
N GLY A 147 4.63 -0.46 -9.78
CA GLY A 147 6.04 -0.80 -9.62
C GLY A 147 6.81 0.41 -9.11
N GLY A 148 7.64 0.23 -8.09
CA GLY A 148 8.42 1.28 -7.46
C GLY A 148 9.87 0.91 -7.24
N ILE A 149 10.72 1.93 -7.22
CA ILE A 149 12.14 1.83 -6.90
C ILE A 149 12.48 2.88 -5.83
N VAL A 150 13.00 2.39 -4.70
CA VAL A 150 13.67 3.21 -3.68
C VAL A 150 15.15 3.25 -4.04
N LEU A 151 15.75 4.43 -4.06
CA LEU A 151 17.13 4.62 -4.51
C LEU A 151 17.86 5.71 -3.73
N GLU A 152 19.17 5.51 -3.55
CA GLU A 152 20.11 6.47 -2.96
C GLU A 152 20.55 7.48 -4.05
N LEU A 153 20.24 8.75 -3.82
CA LEU A 153 20.57 9.87 -4.70
C LEU A 153 21.95 10.44 -4.36
N GLU A 154 22.70 10.84 -5.38
CA GLU A 154 23.93 11.61 -5.20
C GLU A 154 23.56 13.10 -5.12
N VAL A 155 23.48 13.62 -3.90
CA VAL A 155 23.06 14.99 -3.61
C VAL A 155 24.07 15.71 -2.73
N GLU A 156 24.07 17.05 -2.80
CA GLU A 156 24.83 17.90 -1.90
C GLU A 156 24.31 17.79 -0.45
N GLU A 157 25.16 18.17 0.51
CA GLU A 157 24.83 18.14 1.93
C GLU A 157 23.58 18.99 2.23
N GLY A 158 22.60 18.41 2.93
CA GLY A 158 21.33 19.06 3.26
C GLY A 158 20.15 18.69 2.35
N HIS A 159 20.37 17.92 1.28
CA HIS A 159 19.29 17.34 0.47
C HIS A 159 18.92 15.91 0.92
N PRO A 160 17.65 15.49 0.79
CA PRO A 160 17.26 14.11 1.11
C PRO A 160 18.01 13.11 0.24
N LYS A 161 18.69 12.18 0.91
CA LYS A 161 19.55 11.19 0.27
C LYS A 161 18.77 10.08 -0.44
N TRP A 162 17.50 9.90 -0.10
CA TRP A 162 16.66 8.84 -0.66
C TRP A 162 15.54 9.42 -1.52
N GLY A 163 15.23 8.70 -2.60
CA GLY A 163 14.06 8.95 -3.44
C GLY A 163 13.23 7.69 -3.61
N PHE A 164 11.92 7.87 -3.73
CA PHE A 164 11.00 6.84 -4.17
C PHE A 164 10.38 7.27 -5.50
N LEU A 165 10.66 6.49 -6.55
CA LEU A 165 10.08 6.65 -7.87
C LEU A 165 9.15 5.46 -8.14
N CYS A 166 7.91 5.70 -8.53
CA CYS A 166 7.01 4.63 -8.95
C CYS A 166 6.27 4.95 -10.24
N ALA A 167 5.93 3.91 -10.99
CA ALA A 167 4.98 3.93 -12.08
C ALA A 167 3.72 3.20 -11.61
N SER A 168 2.56 3.69 -12.02
CA SER A 168 1.29 3.05 -11.70
C SER A 168 0.37 3.05 -12.93
N VAL A 169 -0.24 1.90 -13.21
CA VAL A 169 -1.40 1.75 -14.07
C VAL A 169 -2.45 0.96 -13.31
N GLY A 170 -3.67 1.49 -13.24
CA GLY A 170 -4.68 1.02 -12.29
C GLY A 170 -4.76 1.88 -11.03
N ASP A 171 -5.28 1.33 -9.95
CA ASP A 171 -5.68 2.07 -8.75
C ASP A 171 -4.91 1.71 -7.47
N CYS A 172 -4.05 0.68 -7.49
CA CYS A 172 -3.13 0.40 -6.38
C CYS A 172 -2.41 1.68 -5.90
N LYS A 173 -2.22 1.80 -4.59
CA LYS A 173 -1.71 3.01 -3.95
C LYS A 173 -0.32 2.86 -3.36
N ALA A 174 0.44 3.95 -3.38
CA ALA A 174 1.69 4.08 -2.66
C ALA A 174 1.65 5.26 -1.67
N PHE A 175 2.17 5.02 -0.48
CA PHE A 175 2.35 6.00 0.58
C PHE A 175 3.79 6.03 1.05
N ILE A 176 4.27 7.22 1.42
CA ILE A 176 5.42 7.35 2.32
C ILE A 176 4.92 7.71 3.71
N LEU A 177 5.29 6.91 4.71
CA LEU A 177 5.04 7.19 6.12
C LEU A 177 6.30 7.79 6.72
N SER A 178 6.25 9.08 7.06
CA SER A 178 7.39 9.78 7.60
C SER A 178 7.60 9.44 9.07
N SER A 179 8.72 8.81 9.41
CA SER A 179 8.99 8.40 10.79
C SER A 179 9.17 9.60 11.72
N LYS A 180 9.95 10.58 11.25
CA LYS A 180 10.23 11.83 11.97
C LYS A 180 8.99 12.69 12.21
N ARG A 181 8.13 12.82 11.19
CA ARG A 181 6.98 13.73 11.22
C ARG A 181 5.68 13.06 11.64
N ARG A 182 5.64 11.72 11.61
CA ARG A 182 4.45 10.91 11.91
C ARG A 182 3.28 11.28 11.01
N GLU A 183 3.57 11.43 9.72
CA GLU A 183 2.64 11.84 8.68
C GLU A 183 2.68 10.85 7.51
N ALA A 184 1.53 10.59 6.90
CA ALA A 184 1.43 9.86 5.64
C ALA A 184 1.41 10.84 4.45
N THR A 185 1.96 10.42 3.31
CA THR A 185 1.86 11.13 2.03
C THR A 185 1.41 10.16 0.95
N ASP A 186 0.24 10.38 0.33
CA ASP A 186 -0.21 9.60 -0.84
C ASP A 186 0.64 10.02 -2.05
N VAL A 187 1.55 9.14 -2.43
CA VAL A 187 2.46 9.34 -3.58
C VAL A 187 1.66 9.27 -4.88
N THR A 188 0.69 8.37 -4.92
CA THR A 188 -0.17 8.06 -6.07
C THR A 188 -1.45 8.89 -6.11
N ASN A 189 -1.49 10.04 -5.43
CA ASN A 189 -2.69 10.87 -5.37
C ASN A 189 -3.22 11.18 -6.78
N GLY A 190 -4.52 10.92 -7.01
CA GLY A 190 -5.15 11.10 -8.31
C GLY A 190 -4.74 10.09 -9.40
N ASN A 191 -4.24 8.89 -9.03
CA ASN A 191 -4.06 7.77 -9.96
C ASN A 191 -5.40 7.23 -10.48
N ARG A 192 -6.43 7.18 -9.63
CA ARG A 192 -7.80 6.79 -10.01
C ARG A 192 -8.66 8.02 -10.29
N CYS A 193 -9.00 8.25 -11.55
CA CYS A 193 -9.88 9.37 -11.94
C CYS A 193 -11.35 9.05 -11.73
N ASN A 194 -11.78 7.82 -12.00
CA ASN A 194 -13.18 7.41 -11.81
C ASN A 194 -13.42 7.00 -10.36
N LEU A 195 -13.96 7.92 -9.56
CA LEU A 195 -14.23 7.69 -8.13
C LEU A 195 -15.60 7.07 -7.85
N SER A 196 -16.47 6.97 -8.86
CA SER A 196 -17.85 6.50 -8.72
C SER A 196 -18.05 5.04 -9.16
N ASP A 197 -17.22 4.49 -10.04
CA ASP A 197 -17.23 3.05 -10.36
C ASP A 197 -15.97 2.36 -9.82
N THR A 198 -16.15 1.59 -8.75
CA THR A 198 -15.08 0.84 -8.09
C THR A 198 -14.53 -0.33 -8.93
N ARG A 199 -15.22 -0.74 -10.00
CA ARG A 199 -14.79 -1.83 -10.89
C ARG A 199 -13.89 -1.36 -12.03
N ASP A 200 -13.83 -0.05 -12.25
CA ASP A 200 -12.90 0.56 -13.19
C ASP A 200 -11.64 1.02 -12.44
N PRO A 201 -10.53 0.27 -12.47
CA PRO A 201 -9.27 0.66 -11.83
C PRO A 201 -8.62 1.87 -12.54
N GLY A 202 -9.23 2.38 -13.62
CA GLY A 202 -8.69 3.45 -14.44
C GLY A 202 -7.86 2.89 -15.59
N GLY A 203 -6.89 2.03 -15.33
CA GLY A 203 -6.06 1.39 -16.35
C GLY A 203 -5.67 -0.03 -15.98
N ARG A 204 -5.17 -0.80 -16.95
CA ARG A 204 -4.74 -2.19 -16.75
C ARG A 204 -3.80 -2.68 -17.85
N LEU A 205 -2.89 -3.58 -17.46
CA LEU A 205 -2.09 -4.40 -18.37
C LEU A 205 -2.86 -5.65 -18.80
N GLY A 206 -2.35 -6.32 -19.83
CA GLY A 206 -3.08 -7.33 -20.60
C GLY A 206 -4.00 -6.72 -21.68
N PRO A 207 -4.72 -7.55 -22.43
CA PRO A 207 -5.54 -7.11 -23.54
C PRO A 207 -6.86 -6.50 -23.08
N TYR A 208 -7.12 -5.24 -23.44
CA TYR A 208 -8.34 -4.54 -23.05
C TYR A 208 -8.92 -3.65 -24.14
N VAL A 209 -8.08 -2.85 -24.84
CA VAL A 209 -8.54 -1.91 -25.86
C VAL A 209 -8.08 -2.29 -27.26
N GLY A 210 -8.90 -1.99 -28.28
CA GLY A 210 -8.55 -2.18 -29.69
C GLY A 210 -8.12 -3.61 -30.00
N GLN A 211 -6.90 -3.77 -30.51
CA GLN A 211 -6.30 -5.06 -30.90
C GLN A 211 -5.64 -5.80 -29.71
N GLY A 212 -6.19 -5.65 -28.51
CA GLY A 212 -5.65 -6.21 -27.27
C GLY A 212 -4.46 -5.42 -26.70
N TRP A 213 -4.45 -4.11 -26.94
CA TRP A 213 -3.54 -3.19 -26.25
C TRP A 213 -3.93 -3.01 -24.78
N PRO A 214 -2.97 -2.63 -23.91
CA PRO A 214 -3.28 -2.30 -22.52
C PRO A 214 -4.04 -0.97 -22.43
N ASP A 215 -4.77 -0.80 -21.34
CA ASP A 215 -5.40 0.47 -21.01
C ASP A 215 -4.46 1.30 -20.15
N LEU A 216 -3.83 2.29 -20.77
CA LEU A 216 -2.81 3.13 -20.13
C LEU A 216 -3.33 4.54 -19.80
N ARG A 217 -4.65 4.78 -19.81
CA ARG A 217 -5.21 6.13 -19.66
C ARG A 217 -4.80 6.85 -18.37
N ASN A 218 -4.44 6.09 -17.33
CA ASN A 218 -3.96 6.63 -16.06
C ASN A 218 -2.52 6.24 -15.73
N LEU A 219 -1.75 5.75 -16.71
CA LEU A 219 -0.32 5.49 -16.52
C LEU A 219 0.40 6.79 -16.18
N LYS A 220 1.02 6.83 -15.01
CA LYS A 220 1.77 7.99 -14.50
C LYS A 220 3.05 7.54 -13.80
N LEU A 221 4.05 8.42 -13.82
CA LEU A 221 5.24 8.35 -12.96
C LEU A 221 5.08 9.31 -11.79
N TYR A 222 5.52 8.87 -10.62
CA TYR A 222 5.48 9.63 -9.38
C TYR A 222 6.84 9.57 -8.72
N PHE A 223 7.36 10.72 -8.28
CA PHE A 223 8.60 10.81 -7.55
C PHE A 223 8.42 11.62 -6.27
N THR A 224 8.97 11.13 -5.17
CA THR A 224 9.09 11.92 -3.94
C THR A 224 10.44 11.66 -3.27
N PHE A 225 10.96 12.69 -2.62
CA PHE A 225 12.05 12.52 -1.68
C PHE A 225 11.57 11.78 -0.43
N CYS A 226 12.47 11.02 0.17
CA CYS A 226 12.25 10.27 1.40
C CYS A 226 13.44 10.43 2.34
N GLU A 227 13.21 10.21 3.62
CA GLU A 227 14.27 10.16 4.62
C GLU A 227 14.59 8.72 5.01
N GLU A 228 15.79 8.51 5.56
CA GLU A 228 16.14 7.24 6.18
C GLU A 228 15.17 6.93 7.34
N ASN A 229 14.74 5.67 7.44
CA ASN A 229 13.71 5.16 8.35
C ASN A 229 12.26 5.54 8.02
N ASP A 230 11.99 6.29 6.94
CA ASP A 230 10.62 6.38 6.42
C ASP A 230 10.17 5.01 5.89
N ILE A 231 8.85 4.78 5.83
CA ILE A 231 8.28 3.54 5.27
C ILE A 231 7.72 3.81 3.88
N ALA A 232 8.22 3.08 2.88
CA ALA A 232 7.53 2.92 1.61
C ALA A 232 6.45 1.84 1.76
N LEU A 233 5.20 2.25 1.64
CA LEU A 233 4.03 1.37 1.73
C LEU A 233 3.33 1.34 0.38
N ILE A 234 3.22 0.17 -0.25
CA ILE A 234 2.41 -0.03 -1.45
C ILE A 234 1.33 -1.07 -1.19
N MET A 235 0.13 -0.88 -1.74
CA MET A 235 -1.03 -1.72 -1.45
C MET A 235 -2.03 -1.83 -2.61
N SER A 236 -2.75 -2.95 -2.69
CA SER A 236 -3.90 -3.13 -3.60
C SER A 236 -5.16 -2.43 -3.09
N ASP A 237 -6.21 -2.42 -3.91
CA ASP A 237 -7.50 -1.81 -3.56
C ASP A 237 -8.19 -2.55 -2.40
N GLY A 238 -7.97 -3.85 -2.25
CA GLY A 238 -8.41 -4.63 -1.10
C GLY A 238 -7.86 -4.15 0.24
N VAL A 239 -6.83 -3.30 0.26
CA VAL A 239 -6.40 -2.56 1.45
C VAL A 239 -6.97 -1.15 1.44
N HIS A 240 -6.70 -0.35 0.40
CA HIS A 240 -6.99 1.08 0.47
C HIS A 240 -8.48 1.41 0.41
N ASP A 241 -9.32 0.58 -0.22
CA ASP A 241 -10.77 0.76 -0.18
C ASP A 241 -11.29 0.57 1.25
N ASN A 242 -10.63 -0.26 2.07
CA ASN A 242 -10.95 -0.40 3.49
C ASN A 242 -10.42 0.75 4.37
N LEU A 243 -9.70 1.72 3.80
CA LEU A 243 -9.33 2.98 4.43
C LEU A 243 -10.17 4.16 3.92
N ASP A 244 -11.10 3.90 2.99
CA ASP A 244 -11.94 4.89 2.35
C ASP A 244 -13.15 5.25 3.20
N PRO A 245 -13.47 6.56 3.38
CA PRO A 245 -14.59 6.94 4.24
C PRO A 245 -15.94 6.43 3.72
N ILE A 246 -16.14 6.33 2.40
CA ILE A 246 -17.42 5.85 1.82
C ILE A 246 -17.59 4.37 2.11
N MET A 247 -16.54 3.57 1.87
CA MET A 247 -16.56 2.13 2.15
C MET A 247 -16.73 1.84 3.63
N LEU A 248 -16.24 2.73 4.50
CA LEU A 248 -16.42 2.64 5.95
C LEU A 248 -17.78 3.16 6.44
N GLY A 249 -18.70 3.48 5.53
CA GLY A 249 -20.06 3.92 5.86
C GLY A 249 -20.13 5.32 6.48
N LYS A 250 -19.08 6.14 6.31
CA LYS A 250 -19.05 7.51 6.82
C LYS A 250 -19.85 8.44 5.94
N ASN A 251 -20.54 9.38 6.56
CA ASN A 251 -21.21 10.47 5.87
C ASN A 251 -20.32 11.72 5.84
N PRO A 252 -20.49 12.63 4.86
CA PRO A 252 -19.71 13.87 4.80
C PRO A 252 -19.75 14.70 6.10
N SER A 253 -20.91 14.72 6.79
CA SER A 253 -21.07 15.45 8.06
C SER A 253 -20.18 14.90 9.19
N GLU A 254 -19.89 13.60 9.22
CA GLU A 254 -18.99 12.99 10.21
C GLU A 254 -17.53 13.43 10.00
N LEU A 255 -17.23 13.99 8.82
CA LEU A 255 -15.91 14.45 8.41
C LEU A 255 -15.83 15.97 8.37
N ASN A 256 -16.83 16.67 8.91
CA ASN A 256 -16.97 18.12 8.86
C ASN A 256 -16.97 18.69 7.43
N ILE A 257 -17.47 17.92 6.46
CA ILE A 257 -17.61 18.34 5.06
C ILE A 257 -19.02 18.88 4.87
N VAL A 258 -19.12 20.07 4.25
CA VAL A 258 -20.39 20.74 3.96
C VAL A 258 -21.03 20.14 2.70
N ALA A 259 -21.64 18.96 2.84
CA ALA A 259 -22.41 18.26 1.81
C ALA A 259 -23.45 17.34 2.48
N ASN A 260 -24.58 17.09 1.83
CA ASN A 260 -25.58 16.17 2.39
C ASN A 260 -25.20 14.71 2.09
N GLN A 261 -24.71 14.47 0.88
CA GLN A 261 -24.26 13.17 0.39
C GLN A 261 -22.92 13.30 -0.35
N TRP A 262 -22.23 12.18 -0.57
CA TRP A 262 -20.95 12.18 -1.27
C TRP A 262 -21.07 12.63 -2.74
N GLU A 263 -22.20 12.33 -3.35
CA GLU A 263 -22.55 12.68 -4.73
C GLU A 263 -22.76 14.19 -4.93
N ASP A 264 -22.94 14.96 -3.86
CA ASP A 264 -23.05 16.42 -3.92
C ASP A 264 -21.69 17.10 -4.15
N LEU A 265 -20.58 16.39 -3.89
CA LEU A 265 -19.24 16.93 -4.05
C LEU A 265 -18.80 16.86 -5.52
N ASN A 266 -18.11 17.90 -5.99
CA ASN A 266 -17.37 17.79 -7.24
C ASN A 266 -16.20 16.79 -7.10
N GLN A 267 -15.64 16.37 -8.23
CA GLN A 267 -14.61 15.33 -8.26
C GLN A 267 -13.35 15.69 -7.46
N ASP A 268 -12.93 16.96 -7.47
CA ASP A 268 -11.72 17.41 -6.77
C ASP A 268 -11.92 17.44 -5.25
N ASP A 269 -13.07 17.93 -4.78
CA ASP A 269 -13.40 17.95 -3.36
C ASP A 269 -13.64 16.54 -2.82
N LEU A 270 -14.27 15.66 -3.61
CA LEU A 270 -14.41 14.24 -3.28
C LEU A 270 -13.04 13.55 -3.16
N LEU A 271 -12.15 13.76 -4.13
CA LEU A 271 -10.79 13.22 -4.10
C LEU A 271 -10.04 13.72 -2.86
N ARG A 272 -10.11 15.02 -2.56
CA ARG A 272 -9.46 15.63 -1.40
C ARG A 272 -9.98 15.04 -0.09
N ALA A 273 -11.30 14.88 0.04
CA ALA A 273 -11.93 14.30 1.21
C ALA A 273 -11.48 12.85 1.45
N LYS A 274 -11.59 12.00 0.41
CA LYS A 274 -11.17 10.59 0.48
C LYS A 274 -9.69 10.45 0.83
N THR A 275 -8.83 11.22 0.16
CA THR A 275 -7.38 11.20 0.39
C THR A 275 -7.03 11.70 1.79
N SER A 276 -7.65 12.79 2.25
CA SER A 276 -7.39 13.33 3.59
C SER A 276 -7.79 12.33 4.68
N TYR A 277 -8.95 11.71 4.56
CA TYR A 277 -9.40 10.73 5.55
C TYR A 277 -8.51 9.49 5.57
N MET A 278 -8.20 8.93 4.39
CA MET A 278 -7.33 7.76 4.26
C MET A 278 -5.96 8.00 4.90
N LYS A 279 -5.37 9.18 4.67
CA LYS A 279 -4.11 9.58 5.32
C LYS A 279 -4.24 9.63 6.84
N SER A 280 -5.26 10.32 7.36
CA SER A 280 -5.45 10.46 8.81
C SER A 280 -5.72 9.12 9.49
N LEU A 281 -6.49 8.23 8.87
CA LEU A 281 -6.72 6.89 9.38
C LEU A 281 -5.44 6.04 9.36
N LEU A 282 -4.64 6.14 8.28
CA LEU A 282 -3.36 5.46 8.19
C LEU A 282 -2.38 5.95 9.26
N GLU A 283 -2.32 7.27 9.47
CA GLU A 283 -1.55 7.89 10.55
C GLU A 283 -2.01 7.39 11.93
N GLU A 284 -3.32 7.33 12.18
CA GLU A 284 -3.87 6.79 13.42
C GLU A 284 -3.47 5.33 13.64
N LEU A 285 -3.69 4.46 12.64
CA LEU A 285 -3.35 3.04 12.72
C LEU A 285 -1.86 2.86 13.01
N VAL A 286 -0.99 3.55 12.28
CA VAL A 286 0.46 3.33 12.39
C VAL A 286 1.04 3.96 13.65
N PHE A 287 0.66 5.19 13.95
CA PHE A 287 1.34 6.02 14.93
C PHE A 287 0.68 6.02 16.30
N ASN A 288 -0.64 5.89 16.41
CA ASN A 288 -1.29 5.92 17.72
C ASN A 288 -1.05 4.59 18.44
N LYS A 289 -0.64 4.68 19.71
CA LYS A 289 -0.55 3.51 20.58
C LYS A 289 -1.99 3.10 20.89
N GLU A 290 -2.33 1.83 20.66
CA GLU A 290 -3.53 1.26 21.24
C GLU A 290 -3.49 1.55 22.75
N ASN A 291 -4.51 2.24 23.27
CA ASN A 291 -4.74 2.27 24.70
C ASN A 291 -5.12 0.84 25.11
N SER A 292 -4.11 0.02 25.41
CA SER A 292 -4.28 -1.25 26.10
C SER A 292 -4.72 -0.97 27.53
N ASN A 293 -5.99 -0.62 27.70
CA ASN A 293 -6.73 -0.61 28.96
C ASN A 293 -8.13 -1.14 28.67
N ILE A 294 -8.22 -2.45 28.40
CA ILE A 294 -9.44 -3.19 28.71
C ILE A 294 -9.22 -3.81 30.08
N SER A 295 -9.98 -3.24 31.00
CA SER A 295 -10.14 -3.57 32.40
C SER A 295 -10.28 -5.08 32.61
N SER A 296 -9.32 -5.67 33.32
CA SER A 296 -9.58 -6.84 34.15
C SER A 296 -10.46 -6.39 35.32
N THR A 297 -11.77 -6.33 35.12
CA THR A 297 -12.73 -6.22 36.19
C THR A 297 -12.84 -7.59 36.87
N SER A 298 -11.89 -7.89 37.74
CA SER A 298 -12.03 -8.95 38.73
C SER A 298 -12.15 -8.30 40.11
N SER A 299 -13.39 -8.27 40.57
CA SER A 299 -13.82 -8.06 41.94
C SER A 299 -12.95 -8.81 42.94
N THR A 300 -12.35 -8.10 43.90
CA THR A 300 -12.19 -8.61 45.26
C THR A 300 -12.20 -7.45 46.26
N THR A 301 -13.21 -7.53 47.12
CA THR A 301 -13.43 -6.83 48.39
C THR A 301 -12.17 -6.83 49.26
N SER A 302 -11.87 -5.72 49.97
CA SER A 302 -11.56 -5.69 51.42
C SER A 302 -10.98 -4.34 51.87
N SER A 303 -11.78 -3.64 52.68
CA SER A 303 -11.45 -2.97 53.95
C SER A 303 -10.23 -2.03 54.07
N ASN A 304 -10.58 -0.79 54.43
CA ASN A 304 -9.81 0.20 55.19
C ASN A 304 -8.75 -0.37 56.14
N ASN A 305 -7.56 0.22 56.11
CA ASN A 305 -6.84 0.56 57.33
C ASN A 305 -5.84 1.71 57.14
N SER A 306 -5.69 2.44 58.22
CA SER A 306 -5.03 3.73 58.45
C SER A 306 -3.50 3.66 58.68
N ASN A 307 -2.88 4.85 58.65
CA ASN A 307 -1.53 5.24 59.12
C ASN A 307 -0.39 4.79 58.19
N ASN A 308 0.62 5.59 57.83
CA ASN A 308 1.45 6.43 58.68
C ASN A 308 2.39 7.30 57.82
N SER A 309 2.86 8.39 58.42
CA SER A 309 3.99 9.23 58.03
C SER A 309 5.28 8.47 57.72
N SER A 310 6.05 8.93 56.74
CA SER A 310 7.47 9.28 56.90
C SER A 310 8.07 9.89 55.64
N SER A 311 8.77 10.99 55.86
CA SER A 311 9.73 11.68 55.00
C SER A 311 10.71 10.73 54.31
N ASN A 312 11.09 11.05 53.08
CA ASN A 312 12.50 11.05 52.66
C ASN A 312 12.71 12.01 51.48
N ILE A 313 13.63 12.94 51.72
CA ILE A 313 14.22 13.86 50.76
C ILE A 313 15.32 13.07 50.06
N GLU A 314 15.32 13.00 48.73
CA GLU A 314 16.53 12.67 47.96
C GLU A 314 16.45 13.24 46.54
N ASN A 315 17.25 14.30 46.34
CA ASN A 315 17.99 14.73 45.15
C ASN A 315 17.44 14.32 43.77
N GLY A 316 16.74 15.27 43.14
CA GLY A 316 16.46 15.24 41.70
C GLY A 316 17.68 15.68 40.88
N GLU A 317 18.45 14.71 40.40
CA GLU A 317 19.25 14.88 39.19
C GLU A 317 18.33 14.75 37.97
N ALA A 318 18.25 15.82 37.19
CA ALA A 318 17.52 15.87 35.93
C ALA A 318 18.19 14.93 34.91
N SER A 319 17.73 13.68 34.87
CA SER A 319 18.02 12.75 33.79
C SER A 319 17.12 13.10 32.61
N SER A 320 17.73 13.75 31.62
CA SER A 320 17.14 13.99 30.30
C SER A 320 16.79 12.64 29.67
N ASN A 321 15.51 12.26 29.75
CA ASN A 321 14.95 11.17 28.96
C ASN A 321 14.97 11.58 27.49
N ASN A 322 16.10 11.35 26.82
CA ASN A 322 16.13 11.18 25.37
C ASN A 322 15.47 9.83 25.06
N SER A 323 14.14 9.79 25.14
CA SER A 323 13.40 8.70 24.53
C SER A 323 13.56 8.83 23.03
N THR A 324 14.40 7.97 22.45
CA THR A 324 14.39 7.72 21.01
C THR A 324 12.94 7.51 20.58
N PRO A 325 12.43 8.28 19.60
CA PRO A 325 11.07 8.09 19.12
C PRO A 325 10.90 6.62 18.73
N ALA A 326 9.80 6.00 19.18
CA ALA A 326 9.56 4.58 18.98
C ALA A 326 9.70 4.24 17.49
N SER A 327 10.67 3.39 17.17
CA SER A 327 10.92 2.89 15.82
C SER A 327 9.66 2.24 15.27
N ILE A 328 9.23 2.64 14.08
CA ILE A 328 8.07 2.04 13.42
C ILE A 328 8.53 0.74 12.78
N ASN A 329 7.82 -0.35 13.06
CA ASN A 329 8.15 -1.67 12.55
C ASN A 329 7.27 -2.03 11.34
N PRO A 330 7.85 -2.38 10.18
CA PRO A 330 7.10 -2.83 9.00
C PRO A 330 6.09 -3.96 9.28
N SER A 331 6.45 -4.95 10.10
CA SER A 331 5.53 -6.06 10.44
C SER A 331 4.32 -5.59 11.21
N ASP A 332 4.49 -4.63 12.11
CA ASP A 332 3.40 -4.08 12.91
C ASP A 332 2.44 -3.26 12.04
N ILE A 333 2.96 -2.47 11.10
CA ILE A 333 2.13 -1.75 10.13
C ILE A 333 1.31 -2.72 9.30
N THR A 334 1.98 -3.71 8.71
CA THR A 334 1.34 -4.71 7.84
C THR A 334 0.23 -5.43 8.59
N LYS A 335 0.53 -5.91 9.81
CA LYS A 335 -0.46 -6.56 10.67
C LYS A 335 -1.66 -5.66 10.94
N LYS A 336 -1.45 -4.42 11.38
CA LYS A 336 -2.54 -3.48 11.67
C LYS A 336 -3.43 -3.20 10.46
N LEU A 337 -2.85 -3.11 9.26
CA LEU A 337 -3.62 -2.93 8.02
C LEU A 337 -4.46 -4.16 7.70
N ILE A 338 -3.88 -5.37 7.77
CA ILE A 338 -4.61 -6.61 7.50
C ILE A 338 -5.71 -6.85 8.55
N ASP A 339 -5.41 -6.61 9.83
CA ASP A 339 -6.36 -6.72 10.93
C ASP A 339 -7.51 -5.72 10.77
N HIS A 340 -7.21 -4.47 10.38
CA HIS A 340 -8.23 -3.45 10.07
C HIS A 340 -9.13 -3.90 8.92
N CYS A 341 -8.56 -4.31 7.78
CA CYS A 341 -9.33 -4.78 6.63
C CYS A 341 -10.23 -5.96 7.01
N SER A 342 -9.70 -6.93 7.75
CA SER A 342 -10.44 -8.08 8.24
C SER A 342 -11.58 -7.66 9.18
N LYS A 343 -11.32 -6.73 10.10
CA LYS A 343 -12.32 -6.25 11.07
C LYS A 343 -13.48 -5.54 10.39
N VAL A 344 -13.21 -4.61 9.47
CA VAL A 344 -14.26 -3.78 8.87
C VAL A 344 -15.16 -4.62 7.95
N THR A 345 -14.60 -5.55 7.19
CA THR A 345 -15.34 -6.42 6.27
C THR A 345 -16.06 -7.60 6.95
N HIS A 346 -15.96 -7.74 8.28
CA HIS A 346 -16.48 -8.90 9.02
C HIS A 346 -17.99 -9.13 8.82
N ASN A 347 -18.81 -8.08 9.00
CA ASN A 347 -20.27 -8.20 8.85
C ASN A 347 -20.66 -8.60 7.42
N ALA A 348 -19.98 -8.04 6.41
CA ALA A 348 -20.23 -8.36 5.02
C ALA A 348 -19.88 -9.83 4.72
N ARG A 349 -18.75 -10.32 5.23
CA ARG A 349 -18.37 -11.73 5.14
C ARG A 349 -19.41 -12.64 5.78
N GLU A 350 -19.77 -12.41 7.05
CA GLU A 350 -20.74 -13.26 7.76
C GLU A 350 -22.08 -13.33 7.02
N PHE A 351 -22.53 -12.20 6.47
CA PHE A 351 -23.75 -12.18 5.66
C PHE A 351 -23.63 -13.08 4.43
N MET A 352 -22.52 -12.98 3.70
CA MET A 352 -22.30 -13.77 2.49
C MET A 352 -22.11 -15.27 2.79
N GLU A 353 -21.48 -15.62 3.90
CA GLU A 353 -21.35 -17.02 4.36
C GLU A 353 -22.72 -17.63 4.70
N LYS A 354 -23.60 -16.84 5.35
CA LYS A 354 -24.95 -17.26 5.71
C LYS A 354 -25.92 -17.29 4.52
N PHE A 355 -25.69 -16.42 3.53
CA PHE A 355 -26.56 -16.25 2.36
C PHE A 355 -25.76 -16.28 1.04
N PRO A 356 -25.10 -17.40 0.69
CA PRO A 356 -24.13 -17.47 -0.42
C PRO A 356 -24.73 -17.22 -1.82
N ASN A 357 -26.05 -17.34 -1.96
CA ASN A 357 -26.76 -17.07 -3.22
C ASN A 357 -27.26 -15.62 -3.33
N LYS A 358 -27.02 -14.78 -2.32
CA LYS A 358 -27.37 -13.35 -2.35
C LYS A 358 -26.17 -12.53 -2.80
N LYS A 359 -26.46 -11.33 -3.32
CA LYS A 359 -25.42 -10.32 -3.56
C LYS A 359 -25.01 -9.68 -2.23
N GLN A 360 -23.77 -9.19 -2.19
CA GLN A 360 -23.29 -8.37 -1.07
C GLN A 360 -24.23 -7.17 -0.86
N PRO A 361 -24.62 -6.88 0.40
CA PRO A 361 -25.36 -5.66 0.73
C PRO A 361 -24.60 -4.40 0.32
N HIS A 362 -25.32 -3.37 -0.11
CA HIS A 362 -24.73 -2.08 -0.53
C HIS A 362 -24.84 -1.00 0.58
N ASP A 363 -25.35 -1.36 1.76
CA ASP A 363 -25.39 -0.47 2.91
C ASP A 363 -24.07 -0.56 3.69
N TYR A 364 -23.13 0.33 3.37
CA TYR A 364 -21.83 0.39 4.03
C TYR A 364 -21.90 0.85 5.49
N ARG A 365 -23.05 1.33 6.00
CA ARG A 365 -23.21 1.62 7.43
C ARG A 365 -23.38 0.35 8.24
N GLU A 366 -24.16 -0.61 7.73
CA GLU A 366 -24.37 -1.91 8.38
C GLU A 366 -23.26 -2.92 8.01
N PHE A 367 -22.79 -2.86 6.76
CA PHE A 367 -21.78 -3.75 6.18
C PHE A 367 -20.58 -2.94 5.66
N PRO A 368 -19.79 -2.31 6.54
CA PRO A 368 -18.63 -1.53 6.12
C PRO A 368 -17.56 -2.41 5.47
N GLY A 369 -16.68 -1.74 4.73
CA GLY A 369 -15.56 -2.34 4.03
C GLY A 369 -15.92 -2.98 2.70
N LYS A 370 -14.88 -3.22 1.91
CA LYS A 370 -14.94 -3.94 0.64
C LYS A 370 -14.13 -5.24 0.80
N MET A 371 -14.79 -6.37 0.59
CA MET A 371 -14.12 -7.67 0.54
C MET A 371 -13.37 -7.78 -0.78
N ASP A 372 -12.10 -8.15 -0.70
CA ASP A 372 -11.22 -8.28 -1.84
C ASP A 372 -9.98 -9.14 -1.52
N HIS A 373 -9.10 -9.29 -2.50
CA HIS A 373 -7.72 -9.67 -2.26
C HIS A 373 -6.95 -8.48 -1.66
N THR A 374 -6.45 -8.68 -0.45
CA THR A 374 -5.86 -7.64 0.39
C THR A 374 -4.35 -7.84 0.43
N THR A 375 -3.63 -7.04 -0.34
CA THR A 375 -2.18 -7.16 -0.49
C THR A 375 -1.46 -5.86 -0.15
N CYS A 376 -0.40 -5.94 0.66
CA CYS A 376 0.48 -4.80 0.92
C CYS A 376 1.95 -5.21 1.13
N ILE A 377 2.83 -4.26 0.83
CA ILE A 377 4.26 -4.30 1.11
C ILE A 377 4.60 -3.08 1.97
N THR A 378 5.27 -3.31 3.09
CA THR A 378 5.86 -2.26 3.94
C THR A 378 7.37 -2.42 3.95
N PHE A 379 8.09 -1.38 3.55
CA PHE A 379 9.55 -1.40 3.45
C PHE A 379 10.17 -0.18 4.14
N GLN A 380 11.11 -0.40 5.04
CA GLN A 380 11.86 0.66 5.71
C GLN A 380 13.02 1.15 4.84
N ILE A 381 12.97 2.43 4.49
CA ILE A 381 13.94 3.08 3.62
C ILE A 381 15.28 3.25 4.33
N GLY A 382 16.36 2.91 3.62
CA GLY A 382 17.73 3.13 4.08
C GLY A 382 18.20 2.22 5.21
N TYR A 383 17.50 1.11 5.46
CA TYR A 383 17.97 0.10 6.40
C TYR A 383 19.33 -0.47 5.96
N ASN A 384 20.38 -0.13 6.69
CA ASN A 384 21.71 -0.72 6.52
C ASN A 384 21.84 -1.95 7.43
N LYS A 385 22.07 -3.12 6.84
CA LYS A 385 22.55 -4.32 7.56
C LYS A 385 23.98 -4.15 8.04
#